data_AF-A0AAW6KMK7-F1
#
_entry.id   AF-A0AAW6KMK7-F1
#
_cell.length_a   1.000
_cell.length_b   1.000
_cell.length_c   1.000
_cell.angle_alpha   90.00
_cell.angle_beta   90.00
_cell.angle_gamma   90.00
#
_symmetry.space_group_name_H-M   'P 1'
#
loop_
_entity.id
_entity.type
_entity.pdbx_description
1 polymer ?
#
loop_
_entity_poly.entity_id
_entity_poly.type
_entity_poly.pdbx_seq_one_letter_code
_entity_poly.pdbx_strand_id
1 'polypeptide(L)'
;GESRQIDCPCTSISKIHCASSGALYILGSTPTRPANLYVLTKGQAKWRQLTKHSVPGFSEQELSYPEVVTYPSFDGLVIEGLLFKPLPEEA
;
A
#
# COMPACT_ATOMS: atom_id res chain seq x y z
N GLY A 1 -8.77 -25.32 9.21
CA GLY A 1 -9.20 -23.90 9.23
C GLY A 1 -9.25 -23.44 7.80
N GLU A 2 -10.35 -22.85 7.38
CA GLU A 2 -10.50 -22.34 6.01
C GLU A 2 -9.81 -20.97 5.89
N SER A 3 -8.99 -20.83 4.85
CA SER A 3 -8.37 -19.55 4.51
C SER A 3 -9.37 -18.69 3.74
N ARG A 4 -9.40 -17.40 4.00
CA ARG A 4 -10.22 -16.43 3.29
C ARG A 4 -9.36 -15.26 2.84
N GLN A 5 -9.51 -14.85 1.59
CA GLN A 5 -8.90 -13.63 1.08
C GLN A 5 -9.54 -12.39 1.71
N ILE A 6 -8.69 -11.44 2.12
CA ILE A 6 -9.08 -10.17 2.72
C ILE A 6 -8.43 -9.06 1.89
N ASP A 7 -9.23 -8.12 1.40
CA ASP A 7 -8.72 -6.95 0.68
C ASP A 7 -7.79 -6.14 1.59
N CYS A 8 -6.65 -5.65 1.09
CA CYS A 8 -5.70 -4.87 1.87
C CYS A 8 -5.72 -3.40 1.43
N PRO A 9 -5.80 -2.42 2.36
CA PRO A 9 -5.77 -1.00 2.03
C PRO A 9 -4.36 -0.47 1.74
N CYS A 10 -3.34 -1.33 1.84
CA CYS A 10 -1.92 -1.00 1.69
C CYS A 10 -1.26 -1.96 0.70
N THR A 11 -0.24 -1.50 -0.03
CA THR A 11 0.59 -2.38 -0.86
C THR A 11 1.84 -2.86 -0.13
N SER A 12 2.27 -2.15 0.91
CA SER A 12 3.34 -2.58 1.81
C SER A 12 2.82 -2.60 3.25
N ILE A 13 3.12 -3.69 3.97
CA ILE A 13 2.73 -3.87 5.36
C ILE A 13 3.99 -3.97 6.21
N SER A 14 4.21 -2.99 7.08
CA SER A 14 5.35 -2.99 8.01
C SER A 14 5.07 -3.82 9.27
N LYS A 15 3.82 -3.88 9.72
CA LYS A 15 3.43 -4.62 10.93
C LYS A 15 1.99 -5.09 10.86
N ILE A 16 1.73 -6.28 11.39
CA ILE A 16 0.40 -6.87 11.58
C ILE A 16 0.25 -7.27 13.05
N HIS A 17 -0.93 -7.05 13.61
CA HIS A 17 -1.27 -7.49 14.96
C HIS A 17 -2.74 -7.95 15.03
N CYS A 18 -2.98 -9.17 15.51
CA CYS A 18 -4.32 -9.66 15.81
C CYS A 18 -4.57 -9.50 17.32
N ALA A 19 -5.56 -8.69 17.68
CA ALA A 19 -5.96 -8.51 19.07
C ALA A 19 -6.77 -9.71 19.58
N SER A 20 -6.85 -9.88 20.91
CA SER A 20 -7.66 -10.92 21.54
C SER A 20 -9.16 -10.85 21.20
N SER A 21 -9.66 -9.66 20.84
CA SER A 21 -11.02 -9.44 20.33
C SER A 21 -11.25 -10.01 18.92
N GLY A 22 -10.18 -10.44 18.23
CA GLY A 22 -10.19 -10.84 16.83
C GLY A 22 -10.14 -9.68 15.85
N ALA A 23 -9.93 -8.44 16.32
CA ALA A 23 -9.66 -7.31 15.44
C ALA A 23 -8.23 -7.40 14.88
N LEU A 24 -8.08 -7.15 13.58
CA LEU A 24 -6.79 -7.14 12.89
C LEU A 24 -6.33 -5.69 12.70
N TYR A 25 -5.13 -5.38 13.16
CA TYR A 25 -4.49 -4.09 13.00
C TYR A 25 -3.31 -4.23 12.05
N ILE A 26 -3.16 -3.27 11.14
CA ILE A 26 -1.99 -3.18 10.26
C ILE A 26 -1.41 -1.77 10.29
N LEU A 27 -0.08 -1.69 10.25
CA LEU A 27 0.66 -0.50 9.89
C LEU A 27 1.20 -0.73 8.48
N GLY A 28 0.76 0.11 7.53
CA GLY A 28 1.13 -0.07 6.12
C GLY A 28 1.05 1.23 5.34
N SER A 29 1.65 1.21 4.16
CA SER A 29 1.76 2.34 3.23
C SER A 29 1.37 1.93 1.82
N THR A 30 1.20 2.94 0.97
CA THR A 30 1.18 2.80 -0.48
C THR A 30 2.27 3.71 -1.06
N PRO A 31 2.63 3.59 -2.35
CA PRO A 31 3.60 4.50 -2.97
C PRO A 31 3.27 5.98 -2.80
N THR A 32 1.98 6.33 -2.71
CA THR A 32 1.50 7.71 -2.59
C THR A 32 0.95 8.06 -1.21
N ARG A 33 0.90 7.10 -0.27
CA ARG A 33 0.41 7.32 1.10
C ARG A 33 1.44 6.85 2.13
N PRO A 34 1.95 7.75 2.99
CA PRO A 34 2.79 7.36 4.12
C PRO A 34 2.13 6.33 5.04
N ALA A 35 2.94 5.70 5.88
CA ALA A 35 2.46 4.66 6.78
C ALA A 35 1.34 5.16 7.70
N ASN A 36 0.20 4.45 7.67
CA ASN A 36 -0.97 4.70 8.51
C ASN A 36 -1.39 3.42 9.24
N LEU A 37 -2.10 3.60 10.35
CA LEU A 37 -2.74 2.51 11.09
C LEU A 37 -4.13 2.24 10.53
N TYR A 38 -4.43 0.96 10.31
CA TYR A 38 -5.74 0.50 9.87
C TYR A 38 -6.23 -0.62 10.79
N VAL A 39 -7.55 -0.72 10.97
CA VAL A 39 -8.20 -1.80 11.71
C VAL A 39 -9.28 -2.46 10.87
N LEU A 40 -9.34 -3.79 10.92
CA LEU A 40 -10.44 -4.61 10.45
C LEU A 40 -11.07 -5.31 11.65
N THR A 41 -12.30 -4.93 11.98
CA THR A 41 -13.04 -5.55 13.08
C THR A 41 -13.58 -6.90 12.64
N LYS A 42 -13.62 -7.88 13.54
CA LYS A 42 -14.21 -9.20 13.28
C LYS A 42 -15.64 -9.05 12.71
N GLY A 43 -15.90 -9.71 11.59
CA GLY A 43 -17.20 -9.68 10.89
C GLY A 43 -17.40 -8.48 9.96
N GLN A 44 -16.50 -7.50 9.94
CA GLN A 44 -16.53 -6.41 8.98
C GLN A 44 -15.75 -6.79 7.72
N ALA A 45 -16.18 -6.25 6.57
CA ALA A 45 -15.50 -6.42 5.28
C ALA A 45 -14.59 -5.24 4.93
N LYS A 46 -14.73 -4.09 5.61
CA LYS A 46 -14.02 -2.85 5.28
C LYS A 46 -13.03 -2.48 6.36
N TRP A 47 -11.83 -2.10 5.94
CA TRP A 47 -10.83 -1.50 6.81
C TRP A 47 -11.22 -0.08 7.19
N ARG A 48 -10.92 0.29 8.44
CA ARG A 48 -11.03 1.67 8.92
C ARG A 48 -9.63 2.21 9.21
N GLN A 49 -9.30 3.33 8.59
CA GLN A 49 -8.07 4.06 8.85
C GLN A 49 -8.16 4.81 10.19
N LEU A 50 -7.14 4.69 11.03
CA LEU A 50 -7.09 5.24 12.39
C LEU A 50 -6.25 6.51 12.49
N THR A 51 -5.20 6.63 11.68
CA THR A 51 -4.33 7.82 11.60
C THR A 51 -4.52 8.53 10.26
N LYS A 52 -4.15 9.80 10.13
CA LYS A 52 -4.26 10.55 8.88
C LYS A 52 -2.92 11.18 8.49
N HIS A 53 -1.90 10.35 8.32
CA HIS A 53 -0.59 10.79 7.86
C HIS A 53 -0.63 10.96 6.34
N SER A 54 -0.30 12.17 5.88
CA SER A 54 -0.21 12.54 4.47
C SER A 54 1.09 13.29 4.22
N VAL A 55 1.46 13.45 2.95
CA VAL A 55 2.59 14.30 2.56
C VAL A 55 2.15 15.77 2.68
N PRO A 56 2.83 16.63 3.45
CA PRO A 56 2.46 18.03 3.57
C PRO A 56 2.51 18.75 2.21
N GLY A 57 1.46 19.49 1.89
CA GLY A 57 1.39 20.28 0.65
C GLY A 57 1.01 19.50 -0.61
N PHE A 58 0.77 18.19 -0.52
CA PHE A 58 0.37 17.35 -1.65
C PHE A 58 -0.83 16.47 -1.28
N SER A 59 -1.80 16.39 -2.18
CA SER A 59 -2.80 15.32 -2.19
C SER A 59 -2.21 14.03 -2.77
N GLU A 60 -2.84 12.89 -2.49
CA GLU A 60 -2.35 11.59 -2.99
C GLU A 60 -2.40 11.50 -4.52
N GLN A 61 -3.29 12.25 -5.16
CA GLN A 61 -3.45 12.31 -6.61
C GLN A 61 -2.32 13.09 -7.30
N GLU A 62 -1.66 13.98 -6.57
CA GLU A 62 -0.51 14.76 -7.04
C GLU A 62 0.82 13.99 -6.87
N LEU A 63 0.76 12.75 -6.35
CA LEU A 63 1.92 11.88 -6.21
C LEU A 63 1.90 10.79 -7.28
N SER A 64 3.08 10.48 -7.80
CA SER A 64 3.24 9.46 -8.84
C SER A 64 3.10 8.05 -8.27
N TYR A 65 2.19 7.26 -8.85
CA TYR A 65 2.10 5.83 -8.58
C TYR A 65 2.97 5.07 -9.59
N PRO A 66 3.78 4.09 -9.16
CA PRO A 66 4.72 3.42 -10.04
C PRO A 66 4.03 2.48 -11.03
N GLU A 67 4.60 2.38 -12.22
CA GLU A 67 4.32 1.28 -13.15
C GLU A 67 5.26 0.10 -12.85
N VAL A 68 4.72 -1.12 -12.84
CA VAL A 68 5.53 -2.33 -12.78
C VAL A 68 6.09 -2.60 -14.17
N VAL A 69 7.41 -2.59 -14.29
CA VAL A 69 8.13 -2.84 -15.54
C VAL A 69 9.04 -4.05 -15.39
N THR A 70 9.35 -4.70 -16.52
CA THR A 70 10.31 -5.81 -16.56
C THR A 70 11.34 -5.55 -17.65
N TYR A 71 12.59 -5.92 -17.41
CA TYR A 71 13.67 -5.76 -18.38
C TYR A 71 14.72 -6.88 -18.21
N PRO A 72 15.41 -7.28 -19.29
CA PRO A 72 16.50 -8.25 -19.19
C PRO A 72 17.75 -7.61 -18.59
N SER A 73 18.38 -8.35 -17.67
CA SER A 73 19.72 -8.08 -17.13
C SER A 73 20.81 -8.45 -18.14
N PHE A 74 22.07 -8.13 -17.84
CA PHE A 74 23.22 -8.40 -18.70
C PHE A 74 23.43 -9.90 -18.99
N ASP A 75 22.98 -10.77 -18.09
CA ASP A 75 23.03 -12.23 -18.16
C ASP A 75 21.74 -12.85 -18.72
N GLY A 76 20.78 -12.02 -19.15
CA GLY A 76 19.49 -12.44 -19.66
C GLY A 76 18.43 -12.71 -18.59
N LEU A 77 18.74 -12.56 -17.29
CA LEU A 77 17.74 -12.69 -16.22
C LEU A 77 16.74 -11.53 -16.27
N VAL A 78 15.44 -11.82 -16.27
CA VAL A 78 14.40 -10.77 -16.23
C VAL A 78 14.30 -10.21 -14.80
N ILE A 79 14.41 -8.88 -14.69
CA ILE A 79 14.29 -8.15 -13.42
C ILE A 79 13.00 -7.31 -13.44
N GLU A 80 12.22 -7.39 -12.36
CA GLU A 80 11.09 -6.49 -12.10
C GLU A 80 11.58 -5.19 -11.46
N GLY A 81 11.01 -4.07 -11.90
CA GLY A 81 11.28 -2.74 -11.35
C GLY A 81 10.00 -1.91 -11.22
N LEU A 82 10.06 -0.89 -10.36
CA LEU A 82 9.01 0.11 -10.20
C LEU A 82 9.46 1.41 -10.86
N LEU A 83 8.78 1.82 -11.92
CA LEU A 83 9.05 3.05 -12.66
C LEU A 83 8.12 4.17 -12.19
N PHE A 84 8.67 5.16 -11.49
CA PHE A 84 7.97 6.38 -11.10
C PHE A 84 8.13 7.45 -12.19
N LYS A 85 7.07 7.69 -12.95
CA LYS A 85 7.09 8.75 -13.98
C LYS A 85 6.76 10.10 -13.36
N PRO A 86 7.39 11.20 -13.79
CA PRO A 86 6.95 12.53 -13.41
C PRO A 86 5.49 12.74 -13.87
N LEU A 87 4.73 13.53 -13.13
CA LEU A 87 3.44 14.00 -13.64
C LEU A 87 3.68 14.86 -14.90
N PRO A 88 2.81 14.78 -15.91
CA PRO A 88 2.89 15.67 -17.07
C PRO A 88 2.92 17.13 -16.59
N GLU A 89 3.88 17.91 -17.07
CA GLU A 89 3.87 19.36 -16.88
C GLU A 89 2.65 19.90 -17.65
N GLU A 90 1.78 20.67 -16.99
CA GLU A 90 0.74 21.42 -17.72
C GLU A 90 1.47 22.46 -18.58
N ALA A 91 1.37 22.32 -19.90
CA ALA A 91 1.99 23.20 -20.89
C ALA A 91 1.30 24.57 -20.98
#